data_AF-A0A1J3CL15-F1
#
_entry.id   AF-A0A1J3CL15-F1
#
_cell.length_a   1.000
_cell.length_b   1.000
_cell.length_c   1.000
_cell.angle_alpha   90.00
_cell.angle_beta   90.00
_cell.angle_gamma   90.00
#
_symmetry.space_group_name_H-M   'P 1'
#
loop_
_entity.id
_entity.type
_entity.pdbx_description
1 polymer ?
#
loop_
_entity_poly.entity_id
_entity_poly.type
_entity_poly.pdbx_seq_one_letter_code
_entity_poly.pdbx_strand_id
1 'polypeptide(L)'
;QCLVKSLRILGVDKFVLVGFSYGGMVAFKIVEEYPEMVRAMVVSGSILAMTDTISESNLNRLGFKSSADLLLPTSVKGLKTLFTMSVHRPIWFPNRLFKDFMEVMISNRKERAELLDALVISNKVVTTP
;
A
#
# COMPACT_ATOMS: atom_id res chain seq x y z
N GLN A 1 6.93 -5.40 -14.32
CA GLN A 1 7.41 -5.32 -15.73
C GLN A 1 7.69 -3.89 -16.27
N CYS A 2 6.72 -2.95 -16.39
CA CYS A 2 6.96 -1.65 -17.10
C CYS A 2 8.08 -0.76 -16.52
N LEU A 3 8.15 -0.64 -15.18
CA LEU A 3 9.19 0.13 -14.50
C LEU A 3 10.58 -0.43 -14.79
N VAL A 4 10.75 -1.75 -14.63
CA VAL A 4 12.02 -2.44 -14.89
C VAL A 4 12.44 -2.32 -16.35
N LYS A 5 11.49 -2.44 -17.29
CA LYS A 5 11.76 -2.20 -18.72
C LYS A 5 12.30 -0.78 -18.96
N SER A 6 11.70 0.22 -18.32
CA SER A 6 12.13 1.62 -18.43
C SER A 6 13.53 1.83 -17.84
N LEU A 7 13.82 1.22 -16.68
CA LEU A 7 15.15 1.25 -16.07
C LEU A 7 16.22 0.64 -16.99
N ARG A 8 15.92 -0.46 -17.68
CA ARG A 8 16.84 -1.07 -18.65
C ARG A 8 17.08 -0.17 -19.86
N ILE A 9 16.05 0.50 -20.38
CA ILE A 9 16.21 1.47 -21.48
C ILE A 9 17.13 2.62 -21.07
N LEU A 10 17.09 3.03 -19.80
CA LEU A 10 17.97 4.04 -19.22
C LEU A 10 19.37 3.50 -18.87
N GLY A 11 19.67 2.23 -19.14
CA GLY A 11 20.97 1.60 -18.83
C GLY A 11 21.20 1.34 -17.32
N VAL A 12 20.12 1.23 -16.53
CA VAL A 12 20.22 0.95 -15.09
C VAL A 12 20.15 -0.56 -14.85
N ASP A 13 21.31 -1.16 -14.57
CA ASP A 13 21.41 -2.60 -14.33
C ASP A 13 21.15 -3.00 -12.87
N LYS A 14 21.57 -2.18 -11.90
CA LYS A 14 21.37 -2.42 -10.47
C LYS A 14 20.98 -1.14 -9.71
N PHE A 15 19.99 -1.22 -8.83
CA PHE A 15 19.46 -0.07 -8.10
C PHE A 15 19.11 -0.37 -6.63
N VAL A 16 18.92 0.68 -5.84
CA VAL A 16 18.31 0.61 -4.51
C VAL A 16 16.85 1.03 -4.67
N LEU A 17 15.94 0.18 -4.21
CA LEU A 17 14.51 0.37 -4.42
C LEU A 17 13.88 1.02 -3.19
N VAL A 18 13.21 2.15 -3.38
CA VAL A 18 12.50 2.85 -2.31
C VAL A 18 11.02 2.86 -2.64
N GLY A 19 10.22 2.12 -1.86
CA GLY A 19 8.78 2.01 -2.01
C GLY A 19 8.03 2.79 -0.94
N PHE A 20 7.17 3.73 -1.34
CA PHE A 20 6.28 4.45 -0.43
C PHE A 20 4.81 4.18 -0.79
N SER A 21 3.97 3.91 0.21
CA SER A 21 2.54 3.60 -0.01
C SER A 21 2.38 2.46 -1.03
N TYR A 22 1.54 2.60 -2.04
CA TYR A 22 1.42 1.62 -3.14
C TYR A 22 2.77 1.25 -3.79
N GLY A 23 3.73 2.18 -3.80
CA GLY A 23 5.09 1.93 -4.29
C GLY A 23 5.83 0.84 -3.51
N GLY A 24 5.47 0.57 -2.26
CA GLY A 24 5.97 -0.57 -1.50
C GLY A 24 5.52 -1.90 -2.08
N MET A 25 4.25 -2.02 -2.48
CA MET A 25 3.71 -3.21 -3.14
C MET A 25 4.39 -3.46 -4.49
N VAL A 26 4.55 -2.40 -5.28
CA VAL A 26 5.29 -2.45 -6.54
C VAL A 26 6.74 -2.86 -6.29
N ALA A 27 7.36 -2.36 -5.22
CA ALA A 27 8.72 -2.70 -4.86
C ALA A 27 8.89 -4.18 -4.54
N PHE A 28 7.99 -4.77 -3.74
CA PHE A 28 7.97 -6.21 -3.46
C PHE A 28 7.85 -7.02 -4.76
N LYS A 29 6.95 -6.64 -5.68
CA LYS A 29 6.80 -7.35 -6.95
C LYS A 29 8.05 -7.25 -7.84
N ILE A 30 8.74 -6.12 -7.84
CA ILE A 30 10.01 -5.96 -8.57
C ILE A 30 11.10 -6.87 -7.99
N VAL A 31 11.19 -6.97 -6.65
CA VAL A 31 12.17 -7.85 -5.99
C VAL A 31 11.84 -9.33 -6.25
N GLU A 32 10.56 -9.70 -6.27
CA GLU A 32 10.11 -11.06 -6.58
C GLU A 32 10.47 -11.47 -8.02
N GLU A 33 10.23 -10.58 -9.00
CA GLU A 33 10.45 -10.87 -10.42
C GLU A 33 11.90 -10.65 -10.89
N TYR A 34 12.64 -9.73 -10.29
CA TYR A 34 13.98 -9.29 -10.73
C TYR A 34 14.95 -9.06 -9.57
N PRO A 35 15.17 -10.07 -8.68
CA PRO A 35 16.00 -9.92 -7.49
C PRO A 35 17.45 -9.52 -7.83
N GLU A 36 17.96 -9.92 -9.00
CA GLU A 36 19.31 -9.63 -9.47
C GLU A 36 19.59 -8.15 -9.70
N MET A 37 18.54 -7.36 -9.96
CA MET A 37 18.63 -5.92 -10.22
C MET A 37 18.55 -5.08 -8.94
N VAL A 38 18.12 -5.65 -7.80
CA VAL A 38 17.87 -4.91 -6.56
C VAL A 38 19.00 -5.13 -5.55
N ARG A 39 19.74 -4.08 -5.22
CA ARG A 39 20.83 -4.13 -4.22
C ARG A 39 20.33 -4.09 -2.79
N ALA A 40 19.29 -3.30 -2.56
CA ALA A 40 18.63 -3.12 -1.27
C ALA A 40 17.22 -2.56 -1.51
N MET A 41 16.33 -2.78 -0.56
CA MET A 41 14.96 -2.25 -0.59
C MET A 41 14.63 -1.55 0.72
N VAL A 42 14.03 -0.36 0.63
CA VAL A 42 13.46 0.38 1.75
C VAL A 42 11.98 0.59 1.46
N VAL A 43 11.12 0.17 2.38
CA VAL A 43 9.67 0.34 2.26
C VAL A 43 9.15 1.16 3.45
N SER A 44 8.33 2.16 3.18
CA SER A 44 7.72 3.02 4.19
C SER A 44 6.27 3.34 3.85
N GLY A 45 5.42 3.45 4.88
CA GLY A 45 4.01 3.83 4.70
C GLY A 45 3.23 2.92 3.74
N SER A 46 3.71 1.70 3.47
CA SER A 46 3.04 0.69 2.65
C SER A 46 2.34 -0.31 3.56
N ILE A 47 1.23 -0.85 3.07
CA ILE A 47 0.75 -2.12 3.60
C ILE A 47 1.81 -3.16 3.23
N LEU A 48 2.43 -3.79 4.22
CA LEU A 48 3.22 -5.02 4.03
C LEU A 48 2.30 -6.02 3.33
N ALA A 49 2.79 -6.74 2.31
CA ALA A 49 2.06 -7.89 1.77
C ALA A 49 1.56 -8.73 2.96
N MET A 50 0.25 -8.66 3.21
CA MET A 50 -0.28 -8.90 4.55
C MET A 50 -0.27 -10.39 4.79
N THR A 51 0.57 -10.82 5.71
CA THR A 51 0.37 -12.11 6.36
C THR A 51 -0.95 -12.04 7.15
N ASP A 52 -1.88 -12.93 6.81
CA ASP A 52 -3.29 -12.96 7.28
C ASP A 52 -3.46 -12.70 8.79
N THR A 53 -2.49 -13.12 9.60
CA THR A 53 -2.54 -13.07 11.07
C THR A 53 -2.22 -11.69 11.68
N ILE A 54 -1.38 -10.89 11.03
CA ILE A 54 -1.02 -9.53 11.49
C ILE A 54 -2.09 -8.51 11.05
N SER A 55 -2.79 -8.82 9.96
CA SER A 55 -3.86 -8.03 9.35
C SER A 55 -5.10 -7.93 10.23
N GLU A 56 -5.78 -9.06 10.47
CA GLU A 56 -7.12 -9.04 11.06
C GLU A 56 -7.10 -8.60 12.52
N SER A 57 -6.12 -9.06 13.30
CA SER A 57 -6.02 -8.73 14.73
C SER A 57 -5.75 -7.24 14.97
N ASN A 58 -4.89 -6.62 14.16
CA ASN A 58 -4.61 -5.18 14.27
C ASN A 58 -5.73 -4.33 13.68
N LEU A 59 -6.31 -4.72 12.53
CA LEU A 59 -7.46 -4.03 11.94
C LEU A 59 -8.67 -4.05 12.88
N ASN A 60 -8.98 -5.21 13.47
CA ASN A 60 -10.08 -5.33 14.44
C ASN A 60 -9.83 -4.47 15.69
N ARG A 61 -8.59 -4.41 16.20
CA ARG A 61 -8.22 -3.50 17.30
C ARG A 61 -8.42 -2.02 16.95
N LEU A 62 -8.28 -1.68 15.67
CA LEU A 62 -8.49 -0.33 15.15
C LEU A 62 -9.95 -0.08 14.72
N GLY A 63 -10.83 -1.09 14.82
CA GLY A 63 -12.25 -1.00 14.49
C GLY A 63 -12.57 -1.17 12.99
N PHE A 64 -11.63 -1.68 12.19
CA PHE A 64 -11.80 -1.93 10.76
C PHE A 64 -11.90 -3.43 10.48
N LYS A 65 -12.80 -3.83 9.57
CA LYS A 65 -13.01 -5.24 9.22
C LYS A 65 -12.04 -5.74 8.15
N SER A 66 -11.45 -4.82 7.38
CA SER A 66 -10.54 -5.12 6.28
C SER A 66 -9.63 -3.93 5.97
N SER A 67 -8.55 -4.20 5.24
CA SER A 67 -7.67 -3.14 4.70
C SER A 67 -8.39 -2.25 3.69
N ALA A 68 -9.35 -2.79 2.94
CA ALA A 68 -10.20 -2.01 2.05
C ALA A 68 -11.08 -1.03 2.85
N ASP A 69 -11.62 -1.42 4.00
CA ASP A 69 -12.41 -0.52 4.86
C ASP A 69 -11.56 0.60 5.47
N LEU A 70 -10.29 0.33 5.77
CA LEU A 70 -9.34 1.32 6.28
C LEU A 70 -8.86 2.28 5.17
N LEU A 71 -8.42 1.75 4.02
CA LEU A 71 -7.79 2.52 2.95
C LEU A 71 -8.76 3.17 1.97
N LEU A 72 -10.00 2.67 1.86
CA LEU A 72 -11.03 3.18 0.96
C LEU A 72 -12.25 3.70 1.77
N PRO A 73 -12.04 4.74 2.61
CA PRO A 73 -13.09 5.26 3.48
C PRO A 73 -14.26 5.81 2.67
N THR A 74 -15.48 5.50 3.11
CA THR A 74 -16.74 5.94 2.49
C THR A 74 -17.31 7.21 3.13
N SER A 75 -16.61 7.79 4.12
CA SER A 75 -17.04 8.98 4.84
C SER A 75 -15.88 9.86 5.26
N VAL A 76 -16.14 11.16 5.40
CA VAL A 76 -15.17 12.16 5.92
C VAL A 76 -14.65 11.76 7.30
N LYS A 77 -15.50 11.14 8.14
CA LYS A 77 -15.09 10.63 9.45
C LYS A 77 -14.05 9.50 9.30
N GLY A 78 -14.32 8.54 8.42
CA GLY A 78 -13.37 7.46 8.12
C GLY A 78 -12.04 7.98 7.58
N LEU A 79 -12.08 8.96 6.67
CA LEU A 79 -10.87 9.58 6.13
C LEU A 79 -10.06 10.32 7.21
N LYS A 80 -10.72 11.03 8.13
CA LYS A 80 -10.06 11.67 9.28
C LYS A 80 -9.39 10.66 10.20
N THR A 81 -10.01 9.51 10.44
CA THR A 81 -9.41 8.41 11.21
C THR A 81 -8.17 7.87 10.50
N LEU A 82 -8.28 7.58 9.20
CA LEU A 82 -7.15 7.13 8.38
C LEU A 82 -5.98 8.12 8.46
N PHE A 83 -6.24 9.42 8.32
CA PHE A 83 -5.20 10.44 8.40
C PHE A 83 -4.56 10.46 9.78
N THR A 84 -5.34 10.45 10.85
CA THR A 84 -4.83 10.43 12.24
C THR A 84 -3.88 9.25 12.50
N MET A 85 -4.14 8.10 11.88
CA MET A 85 -3.26 6.93 11.97
C MET A 85 -2.03 7.01 11.06
N SER A 86 -2.15 7.71 9.93
CA SER A 86 -1.13 7.76 8.87
C SER A 86 -0.14 8.91 9.06
N VAL A 87 -0.52 9.98 9.76
CA VAL A 87 0.31 11.17 9.95
C VAL A 87 0.77 11.29 11.39
N HIS A 88 2.07 11.51 11.59
CA HIS A 88 2.64 11.71 12.93
C HIS A 88 2.07 12.96 13.63
N ARG A 89 1.75 14.01 12.86
CA ARG A 89 1.13 15.25 13.36
C ARG A 89 -0.16 15.55 12.60
N PRO A 90 -1.34 15.48 13.26
CA PRO A 90 -2.60 15.76 12.59
C PRO A 90 -2.67 17.23 12.19
N ILE A 91 -2.94 17.48 10.92
CA ILE A 91 -3.18 18.83 10.37
C ILE A 91 -4.68 19.05 10.30
N TRP A 92 -5.15 20.20 10.77
CA TRP A 92 -6.56 20.55 10.67
C TRP A 92 -6.92 20.96 9.24
N PHE A 93 -7.96 20.34 8.68
CA PHE A 93 -8.53 20.70 7.39
C PHE A 93 -10.07 20.87 7.48
N PRO A 94 -10.66 21.79 6.71
CA PRO A 94 -12.11 21.87 6.54
C PRO A 94 -12.70 20.58 5.95
N ASN A 95 -13.95 20.25 6.32
CA ASN A 95 -14.66 19.08 5.79
C ASN A 95 -14.78 19.06 4.26
N ARG A 96 -14.75 20.21 3.59
CA ARG A 96 -14.80 20.29 2.12
C ARG A 96 -13.57 19.63 1.48
N LEU A 97 -12.36 19.94 1.98
CA LEU A 97 -11.12 19.33 1.46
C LEU A 97 -11.10 17.82 1.63
N PHE A 98 -11.67 17.29 2.71
CA PHE A 98 -11.80 15.84 2.89
C PHE A 98 -12.77 15.21 1.89
N LYS A 99 -13.86 15.90 1.51
CA LYS A 99 -14.76 15.42 0.46
C LYS A 99 -14.08 15.44 -0.90
N ASP A 100 -13.41 16.54 -1.23
CA ASP A 100 -12.68 16.69 -2.49
C ASP A 100 -11.57 15.61 -2.59
N PHE A 101 -10.86 15.35 -1.49
CA PHE A 101 -9.90 14.26 -1.43
C PHE A 101 -10.56 12.91 -1.74
N MET A 102 -11.72 12.60 -1.15
CA MET A 102 -12.40 11.34 -1.42
C MET A 102 -12.81 11.20 -2.90
N GLU A 103 -13.36 12.27 -3.49
CA GLU A 103 -13.81 12.27 -4.88
C GLU A 103 -12.65 12.02 -5.86
N VAL A 104 -11.50 12.67 -5.62
CA VAL A 104 -10.33 12.58 -6.50
C VAL A 104 -9.52 11.31 -6.21
N MET A 105 -9.20 11.08 -4.94
CA MET A 105 -8.24 10.06 -4.51
C MET A 105 -8.87 8.69 -4.29
N ILE A 106 -10.20 8.55 -4.19
CA ILE A 106 -10.90 7.26 -3.98
C ILE A 106 -11.89 7.00 -5.14
N SER A 107 -11.54 7.46 -6.34
CA SER A 107 -12.17 7.02 -7.60
C SER A 107 -11.90 5.53 -7.86
N ASN A 108 -12.75 4.87 -8.66
CA ASN A 108 -12.62 3.44 -9.01
C ASN A 108 -12.54 2.53 -7.77
N ARG A 109 -13.43 2.77 -6.80
CA ARG A 109 -13.38 2.11 -5.49
C ARG A 109 -13.45 0.59 -5.60
N LYS A 110 -14.23 0.07 -6.55
CA LYS A 110 -14.39 -1.38 -6.76
C LYS A 110 -13.05 -2.00 -7.18
N GLU A 111 -12.43 -1.46 -8.22
CA GLU A 111 -11.17 -1.94 -8.78
C GLU A 111 -10.03 -1.82 -7.75
N ARG A 112 -10.04 -0.75 -6.94
CA ARG A 112 -9.07 -0.59 -5.85
C ARG A 112 -9.29 -1.59 -4.72
N ALA A 113 -10.53 -1.94 -4.41
CA ALA A 113 -10.82 -2.98 -3.43
C ALA A 113 -10.35 -4.35 -3.95
N GLU A 114 -10.68 -4.68 -5.19
CA GLU A 114 -10.21 -5.91 -5.86
C GLU A 114 -8.67 -5.98 -5.92
N LEU A 115 -7.99 -4.84 -6.17
CA LEU A 115 -6.54 -4.74 -6.09
C LEU A 115 -6.04 -5.05 -4.68
N LEU A 116 -6.63 -4.47 -3.64
CA LEU A 116 -6.25 -4.73 -2.26
C LEU A 116 -6.47 -6.20 -1.86
N ASP A 117 -7.56 -6.81 -2.31
CA ASP A 117 -7.86 -8.22 -2.07
C ASP A 117 -6.86 -9.13 -2.80
N ALA A 118 -6.52 -8.83 -4.06
CA ALA A 118 -5.54 -9.59 -4.84
C ALA A 118 -4.11 -9.47 -4.29
N LEU A 119 -3.83 -8.43 -3.49
CA LEU A 119 -2.55 -8.22 -2.83
C LEU A 119 -2.41 -8.99 -1.51
N VAL A 120 -3.49 -9.59 -1.00
CA VAL A 120 -3.42 -10.51 0.14
C VAL A 120 -2.84 -11.83 -0.34
N ILE A 121 -1.56 -12.06 -0.08
CA ILE A 121 -0.90 -13.33 -0.40
C ILE A 121 -1.14 -14.29 0.76
N SER A 122 -1.94 -15.33 0.51
CA SER A 122 -2.21 -16.39 1.49
C SER A 122 -0.91 -17.04 1.95
N ASN A 123 -0.73 -17.06 3.26
CA ASN A 123 0.53 -17.36 3.93
C ASN A 123 0.87 -18.87 3.99
N LYS A 124 0.61 -19.63 2.92
CA LYS A 124 0.83 -21.09 2.92
C LYS A 124 2.19 -21.55 2.42
N VAL A 125 3.01 -20.69 1.80
CA VAL A 125 4.38 -21.08 1.42
C VAL A 125 5.31 -19.88 1.48
N VAL A 126 5.75 -19.50 2.68
CA VAL A 126 7.05 -18.86 2.85
C VAL A 126 7.92 -19.87 3.60
N THR A 127 8.43 -20.85 2.86
CA THR A 127 9.59 -21.63 3.30
C THR A 127 10.77 -20.69 3.17
N THR A 128 11.17 -20.07 4.29
CA THR A 128 12.51 -19.50 4.39
C THR A 128 13.51 -20.65 4.26
N PRO A 129 14.59 -20.52 3.46
CA PRO A 129 15.71 -21.45 3.54
C PRO A 129 16.38 -21.40 4.91
#